data_AF-A0A959CXP0-F1
#
_entry.id   AF-A0A959CXP0-F1
#
_cell.length_a   1.000
_cell.length_b   1.000
_cell.length_c   1.000
_cell.angle_alpha   90.00
_cell.angle_beta   90.00
_cell.angle_gamma   90.00
#
_symmetry.space_group_name_H-M   'P 1'
#
loop_
_entity.id
_entity.type
_entity.pdbx_description
1 polymer ?
#
loop_
_entity_poly.entity_id
_entity_poly.type
_entity_poly.pdbx_seq_one_letter_code
_entity_poly.pdbx_strand_id
1 'polypeptide(L)'
;MRRLSVILFSGLLLVASCRNEGEKGKDTMEEPAISPNQADTTQEQSNVPAPPPASGEGAYKYPDIEGKSWVLSKYTYEGRQERPVGKSAISIQVNGNQLSGNGGCNRLNGQIFLGENGTVDISNISKTREICAGLMIQETRVVELLEGAESFKVNLVFLELSGPGGQLTFRNDLK
;
A
#
# COMPACT_ATOMS: atom_id res chain seq x y z
N MET A 1 -13.16 -10.12 -50.83
CA MET A 1 -13.92 -11.34 -50.46
C MET A 1 -12.96 -12.40 -49.96
N ARG A 2 -12.89 -12.64 -48.64
CA ARG A 2 -12.25 -13.84 -48.06
C ARG A 2 -12.86 -14.13 -46.67
N ARG A 3 -13.78 -15.09 -46.74
CA ARG A 3 -14.38 -16.02 -45.74
C ARG A 3 -14.26 -15.70 -44.24
N LEU A 4 -15.43 -15.41 -43.68
CA LEU A 4 -15.86 -15.62 -42.29
C LEU A 4 -15.61 -17.08 -41.86
N SER A 5 -15.00 -17.27 -40.69
CA SER A 5 -15.10 -18.53 -39.94
C SER A 5 -15.78 -18.23 -38.61
N VAL A 6 -17.03 -18.67 -38.52
CA VAL A 6 -17.84 -18.70 -37.30
C VAL A 6 -17.52 -20.02 -36.61
N ILE A 7 -16.99 -19.98 -35.39
CA ILE A 7 -16.92 -21.17 -34.54
C ILE A 7 -17.94 -20.98 -33.42
N LEU A 8 -19.08 -21.66 -33.58
CA LEU A 8 -20.03 -21.94 -32.51
C LEU A 8 -19.40 -22.97 -31.57
N PHE A 9 -19.33 -22.67 -30.27
CA PHE A 9 -19.29 -23.69 -29.23
C PHE A 9 -20.56 -23.55 -28.38
N SER A 10 -21.33 -24.64 -28.38
CA SER A 10 -22.67 -24.78 -27.82
C SER A 10 -22.63 -25.74 -26.63
N GLY A 11 -23.43 -25.46 -25.59
CA GLY A 11 -23.93 -26.40 -24.57
C GLY A 11 -22.93 -26.80 -23.47
N LEU A 12 -22.98 -26.30 -22.24
CA LEU A 12 -23.99 -26.50 -21.17
C LEU A 12 -24.11 -27.95 -20.67
N LEU A 13 -23.69 -28.21 -19.42
CA LEU A 13 -24.51 -28.86 -18.37
C LEU A 13 -23.75 -29.00 -17.04
N LEU A 14 -24.31 -28.37 -16.00
CA LEU A 14 -24.03 -28.60 -14.58
C LEU A 14 -24.68 -29.91 -14.13
N VAL A 15 -24.02 -30.64 -13.22
CA VAL A 15 -24.68 -31.33 -12.10
C VAL A 15 -23.72 -31.48 -10.92
N ALA A 16 -24.25 -31.20 -9.73
CA ALA A 16 -23.61 -31.19 -8.43
C ALA A 16 -23.75 -32.53 -7.71
N SER A 17 -22.83 -32.85 -6.79
CA SER A 17 -23.15 -33.24 -5.40
C SER A 17 -21.90 -33.69 -4.63
N CYS A 18 -21.58 -33.00 -3.54
CA CYS A 18 -21.06 -33.62 -2.33
C CYS A 18 -21.93 -33.11 -1.17
N ARG A 19 -22.77 -34.00 -0.64
CA ARG A 19 -23.57 -33.84 0.57
C ARG A 19 -22.79 -34.50 1.70
N ASN A 20 -22.46 -33.76 2.75
CA ASN A 20 -22.04 -34.37 4.02
C ASN A 20 -22.78 -33.65 5.15
N GLU A 21 -23.80 -34.33 5.69
CA GLU A 21 -24.45 -33.98 6.94
C GLU A 21 -23.62 -34.60 8.06
N GLY A 22 -23.05 -33.77 8.93
CA GLY A 22 -22.37 -34.17 10.16
C GLY A 22 -23.04 -33.47 11.33
N GLU A 23 -23.45 -34.28 12.30
CA GLU A 23 -24.49 -34.01 13.30
C GLU A 23 -24.11 -33.03 14.42
N LYS A 24 -25.18 -32.44 14.99
CA LYS A 24 -25.19 -31.70 16.26
C LYS A 24 -24.80 -32.61 17.43
N GLY A 25 -23.72 -32.27 18.14
CA GLY A 25 -23.49 -32.66 19.53
C GLY A 25 -23.87 -31.50 20.45
N LYS A 26 -24.88 -31.72 21.30
CA LYS A 26 -25.40 -30.80 22.32
C LYS A 26 -25.08 -31.42 23.66
N ASP A 27 -24.03 -30.95 24.33
CA ASP A 27 -23.74 -31.35 25.71
C ASP A 27 -23.65 -30.11 26.59
N THR A 28 -24.79 -29.90 27.26
CA THR A 28 -24.97 -29.64 28.69
C THR A 28 -23.89 -28.86 29.44
N MET A 29 -24.36 -27.74 29.97
CA MET A 29 -23.77 -26.90 31.00
C MET A 29 -23.46 -27.72 32.26
N GLU A 30 -22.21 -27.70 32.71
CA GLU A 30 -21.85 -27.96 34.11
C GLU A 30 -20.89 -26.85 34.56
N GLU A 31 -21.39 -26.04 35.50
CA GLU A 31 -20.64 -25.02 36.22
C GLU A 31 -19.96 -25.66 37.42
N PRO A 32 -18.67 -25.36 37.65
CA PRO A 32 -18.21 -25.27 39.02
C PRO A 32 -17.43 -23.98 39.30
N ALA A 33 -17.95 -23.27 40.30
CA ALA A 33 -17.23 -22.64 41.40
C ALA A 33 -16.00 -21.76 41.06
N ILE A 34 -16.23 -20.45 41.15
CA ILE A 34 -15.22 -19.41 41.31
C ILE A 34 -14.60 -19.54 42.72
N SER A 35 -13.27 -19.60 42.80
CA SER A 35 -12.50 -19.17 43.98
C SER A 35 -11.12 -18.66 43.56
N PRO A 36 -10.57 -17.62 44.20
CA PRO A 36 -9.59 -16.73 43.59
C PRO A 36 -8.14 -17.07 43.94
N ASN A 37 -7.25 -16.37 43.23
CA ASN A 37 -5.82 -16.19 43.44
C ASN A 37 -4.90 -17.27 42.86
N GLN A 38 -4.23 -16.92 41.76
CA GLN A 38 -2.77 -16.88 41.74
C GLN A 38 -2.29 -15.96 40.61
N ALA A 39 -1.45 -14.99 40.99
CA ALA A 39 -0.68 -14.18 40.07
C ALA A 39 0.25 -15.09 39.27
N ASP A 40 0.16 -15.04 37.95
CA ASP A 40 1.22 -15.54 37.08
C ASP A 40 1.44 -14.54 35.94
N THR A 41 2.71 -14.34 35.69
CA THR A 41 3.29 -13.30 34.86
C THR A 41 3.60 -13.96 33.53
N THR A 42 2.78 -13.81 32.50
CA THR A 42 3.17 -14.22 31.13
C THR A 42 2.46 -13.37 30.08
N GLN A 43 3.21 -12.36 29.63
CA GLN A 43 3.37 -11.91 28.25
C GLN A 43 2.11 -11.65 27.40
N GLU A 44 1.66 -10.40 27.47
CA GLU A 44 0.93 -9.73 26.39
C GLU A 44 1.91 -9.44 25.24
N GLN A 45 2.05 -10.39 24.32
CA GLN A 45 2.77 -10.18 23.06
C GLN A 45 1.90 -9.34 22.12
N SER A 46 1.95 -8.03 22.38
CA SER A 46 1.40 -7.01 21.52
C SER A 46 2.24 -6.95 20.23
N ASN A 47 1.67 -7.44 19.12
CA ASN A 47 2.20 -7.24 17.78
C ASN A 47 1.99 -5.78 17.33
N VAL A 48 2.51 -4.83 18.10
CA VAL A 48 2.71 -3.47 17.63
C VAL A 48 3.92 -3.52 16.70
N PRO A 49 3.78 -3.14 15.41
CA PRO A 49 4.96 -2.93 14.57
C PRO A 49 5.90 -2.01 15.34
N ALA A 50 7.15 -2.44 15.49
CA ALA A 50 8.16 -1.61 16.12
C ALA A 50 8.11 -0.21 15.47
N PRO A 51 8.15 0.88 16.27
CA PRO A 51 8.34 2.20 15.68
C PRO A 51 9.56 2.11 14.74
N PRO A 52 9.53 2.78 13.58
CA PRO A 52 10.70 2.83 12.71
C PRO A 52 11.90 3.19 13.58
N PRO A 53 13.06 2.52 13.38
CA PRO A 53 14.23 2.71 14.24
C PRO A 53 14.44 4.22 14.37
N ALA A 54 14.35 4.70 15.61
CA ALA A 54 14.56 6.10 15.92
C ALA A 54 15.91 6.50 15.34
N SER A 55 15.88 7.30 14.27
CA SER A 55 16.97 8.04 13.65
C SER A 55 18.36 7.60 14.13
N GLY A 56 18.77 6.38 13.73
CA GLY A 56 20.09 5.86 14.02
C GLY A 56 21.06 6.44 13.01
N GLU A 57 22.06 7.16 13.50
CA GLU A 57 23.10 7.86 12.77
C GLU A 57 23.83 6.93 11.77
N GLY A 58 23.34 6.95 10.54
CA GLY A 58 24.06 6.58 9.33
C GLY A 58 23.69 7.62 8.29
N ALA A 59 24.70 8.20 7.61
CA ALA A 59 24.41 9.12 6.53
C ALA A 59 23.52 8.41 5.49
N TYR A 60 22.43 9.06 5.08
CA TYR A 60 21.58 8.58 4.00
C TYR A 60 22.41 8.36 2.74
N LYS A 61 22.13 7.28 2.00
CA LYS A 61 22.79 7.01 0.72
C LYS A 61 22.37 8.04 -0.33
N TYR A 62 21.12 8.47 -0.27
CA TYR A 62 20.51 9.47 -1.13
C TYR A 62 19.98 10.63 -0.27
N PRO A 63 20.87 11.48 0.29
CA PRO A 63 20.50 12.56 1.21
C PRO A 63 19.62 13.63 0.56
N ASP A 64 19.56 13.66 -0.78
CA ASP A 64 18.66 14.54 -1.51
C ASP A 64 17.21 14.08 -1.45
N ILE A 65 16.93 12.82 -1.13
CA ILE A 65 15.59 12.22 -1.11
C ILE A 65 15.22 11.74 0.31
N GLU A 66 16.13 11.01 0.95
CA GLU A 66 15.88 10.33 2.21
C GLU A 66 15.86 11.30 3.39
N GLY A 67 15.10 10.94 4.44
CA GLY A 67 14.91 11.78 5.63
C GLY A 67 14.06 13.03 5.40
N LYS A 68 13.51 13.22 4.19
CA LYS A 68 12.65 14.34 3.80
C LYS A 68 11.20 13.89 3.63
N SER A 69 10.29 14.85 3.73
CA SER A 69 8.86 14.66 3.45
C SER A 69 8.52 15.23 2.08
N TRP A 70 7.96 14.39 1.21
CA TRP A 70 7.64 14.71 -0.17
C TRP A 70 6.12 14.75 -0.35
N VAL A 71 5.55 15.92 -0.60
CA VAL A 71 4.10 16.13 -0.77
C VAL A 71 3.72 16.16 -2.24
N LEU A 72 2.78 15.33 -2.67
CA LEU A 72 2.36 15.23 -4.06
C LEU A 72 1.71 16.54 -4.51
N SER A 73 2.20 17.09 -5.62
CA SER A 73 1.72 18.37 -6.16
C SER A 73 0.90 18.21 -7.44
N LYS A 74 1.26 17.23 -8.27
CA LYS A 74 0.58 16.84 -9.50
C LYS A 74 0.94 15.40 -9.85
N TYR A 75 0.10 14.77 -10.66
CA TYR A 75 0.41 13.49 -11.26
C TYR A 75 -0.21 13.37 -12.64
N THR A 76 0.41 12.59 -13.52
CA THR A 76 -0.15 12.20 -14.81
C THR A 76 -0.49 10.73 -14.73
N TYR A 77 -1.73 10.37 -15.08
CA TYR A 77 -2.21 8.99 -15.11
C TYR A 77 -2.89 8.75 -16.45
N GLU A 78 -2.42 7.75 -17.20
CA GLU A 78 -2.93 7.45 -18.55
C GLU A 78 -2.96 8.69 -19.47
N GLY A 79 -1.91 9.51 -19.42
CA GLY A 79 -1.76 10.71 -20.24
C GLY A 79 -2.59 11.92 -19.80
N ARG A 80 -3.39 11.82 -18.72
CA ARG A 80 -4.12 12.96 -18.15
C ARG A 80 -3.43 13.48 -16.90
N GLN A 81 -3.16 14.78 -16.86
CA GLN A 81 -2.60 15.44 -15.70
C GLN A 81 -3.72 15.82 -14.71
N GLU A 82 -3.51 15.49 -13.45
CA GLU A 82 -4.41 15.70 -12.33
C GLU A 82 -3.69 16.41 -11.18
N ARG A 83 -4.47 17.01 -10.28
CA ARG A 83 -3.98 17.54 -9.00
C ARG A 83 -4.63 16.76 -7.85
N PRO A 84 -3.87 16.43 -6.78
CA PRO A 84 -4.45 15.80 -5.60
C PRO A 84 -5.57 16.65 -5.01
N VAL A 85 -6.69 16.02 -4.69
CA VAL A 85 -7.83 16.61 -3.98
C VAL A 85 -7.98 15.99 -2.59
N GLY A 86 -8.76 16.67 -1.74
CA GLY A 86 -9.00 16.26 -0.36
C GLY A 86 -8.31 17.17 0.66
N LYS A 87 -8.65 16.98 1.94
CA LYS A 87 -8.06 17.76 3.05
C LYS A 87 -6.72 17.21 3.50
N SER A 88 -6.52 15.90 3.39
CA SER A 88 -5.26 15.24 3.72
C SER A 88 -4.32 15.33 2.52
N ALA A 89 -3.12 15.86 2.75
CA ALA A 89 -2.08 15.86 1.74
C ALA A 89 -1.63 14.42 1.45
N ILE A 90 -1.42 14.12 0.16
CA ILE A 90 -0.74 12.90 -0.24
C ILE A 90 0.76 13.14 -0.09
N SER A 91 1.45 12.26 0.62
CA SER A 91 2.88 12.42 0.88
C SER A 91 3.61 11.10 1.02
N ILE A 92 4.90 11.08 0.73
CA ILE A 92 5.80 9.95 0.98
C ILE A 92 7.05 10.41 1.73
N GLN A 93 7.66 9.49 2.46
CA GLN A 93 8.96 9.62 3.11
C GLN A 93 9.76 8.36 2.80
N VAL A 94 11.06 8.54 2.60
CA VAL A 94 12.01 7.45 2.34
C VAL A 94 13.05 7.43 3.46
N ASN A 95 13.24 6.27 4.06
CA ASN A 95 14.24 6.04 5.09
C ASN A 95 14.95 4.71 4.83
N GLY A 96 16.13 4.75 4.21
CA GLY A 96 16.77 3.55 3.69
C GLY A 96 15.88 2.92 2.62
N ASN A 97 15.62 1.62 2.76
CA ASN A 97 14.80 0.88 1.81
C ASN A 97 13.29 0.90 2.15
N GLN A 98 12.87 1.76 3.08
CA GLN A 98 11.48 1.86 3.54
C GLN A 98 10.82 3.11 2.95
N LEU A 99 9.66 2.90 2.32
CA LEU A 99 8.72 3.95 1.97
C LEU A 99 7.58 3.97 2.99
N SER A 100 7.22 5.14 3.48
CA SER A 100 6.02 5.36 4.29
C SER A 100 5.30 6.62 3.82
N GLY A 101 4.01 6.77 4.12
CA GLY A 101 3.28 7.93 3.63
C GLY A 101 1.79 7.96 3.90
N ASN A 102 1.12 8.92 3.25
CA ASN A 102 -0.32 9.11 3.25
C ASN A 102 -0.79 9.14 1.79
N GLY A 103 -1.73 8.27 1.42
CA GLY A 103 -2.33 8.16 0.09
C GLY A 103 -3.55 9.05 -0.13
N GLY A 104 -3.86 9.94 0.81
CA GLY A 104 -5.01 10.84 0.83
C GLY A 104 -6.20 10.27 1.61
N CYS A 105 -6.39 8.96 1.59
CA CYS A 105 -7.36 8.25 2.42
C CYS A 105 -6.65 7.32 3.42
N ASN A 106 -5.77 6.46 2.94
CA ASN A 106 -5.07 5.45 3.73
C ASN A 106 -3.60 5.82 3.98
N ARG A 107 -3.06 5.30 5.08
CA ARG A 107 -1.60 5.31 5.29
C ARG A 107 -0.95 4.28 4.39
N LEU A 108 0.21 4.62 3.84
CA LEU A 108 1.00 3.78 2.95
C LEU A 108 2.26 3.31 3.66
N ASN A 109 2.65 2.05 3.46
CA ASN A 109 3.98 1.54 3.79
C ASN A 109 4.43 0.58 2.69
N GLY A 110 5.67 0.64 2.24
CA GLY A 110 6.21 -0.24 1.21
C GLY A 110 7.73 -0.25 1.18
N GLN A 111 8.31 -0.96 0.23
CA GLN A 111 9.75 -0.98 0.01
C GLN A 111 10.10 -0.05 -1.14
N ILE A 112 11.30 0.52 -1.08
CA ILE A 112 11.85 1.35 -2.14
C ILE A 112 13.34 1.09 -2.29
N PHE A 113 13.79 0.97 -3.53
CA PHE A 113 15.20 0.85 -3.88
C PHE A 113 15.56 1.93 -4.88
N LEU A 114 16.47 2.82 -4.48
CA LEU A 114 17.01 3.87 -5.33
C LEU A 114 18.35 3.40 -5.91
N GLY A 115 18.52 3.52 -7.22
CA GLY A 115 19.77 3.21 -7.93
C GLY A 115 20.53 4.48 -8.35
N GLU A 116 21.85 4.34 -8.51
CA GLU A 116 22.76 5.46 -8.79
C GLU A 116 22.51 6.14 -10.14
N ASN A 117 21.87 5.43 -11.08
CA ASN A 117 21.52 5.93 -12.41
C ASN A 117 20.13 6.58 -12.48
N GLY A 118 19.55 6.96 -11.34
CA GLY A 118 18.21 7.54 -11.29
C GLY A 118 17.10 6.50 -11.50
N THR A 119 17.38 5.22 -11.27
CA THR A 119 16.38 4.14 -11.32
C THR A 119 15.69 4.01 -9.97
N VAL A 120 14.40 3.72 -9.95
CA VAL A 120 13.67 3.40 -8.72
C VAL A 120 12.88 2.12 -8.92
N ASP A 121 12.81 1.30 -7.87
CA ASP A 121 11.85 0.21 -7.74
C ASP A 121 11.06 0.42 -6.45
N ILE A 122 9.74 0.42 -6.54
CA ILE A 122 8.84 0.54 -5.39
C ILE A 122 7.92 -0.67 -5.40
N SER A 123 7.92 -1.41 -4.30
CA SER A 123 7.20 -2.67 -4.23
C SER A 123 6.59 -2.89 -2.85
N ASN A 124 5.70 -3.88 -2.78
CA ASN A 124 5.06 -4.31 -1.53
C ASN A 124 4.34 -3.16 -0.81
N ILE A 125 3.65 -2.28 -1.55
CA ILE A 125 2.84 -1.24 -0.92
C ILE A 125 1.64 -1.88 -0.23
N SER A 126 1.59 -1.68 1.08
CA SER A 126 0.47 -1.98 1.95
C SER A 126 -0.24 -0.70 2.35
N LYS A 127 -1.55 -0.81 2.60
CA LYS A 127 -2.41 0.31 2.98
C LYS A 127 -3.29 -0.05 4.15
N THR A 128 -3.67 0.95 4.95
CA THR A 128 -4.81 0.80 5.86
C THR A 128 -6.10 0.53 5.07
N ARG A 129 -7.20 0.20 5.76
CA ARG A 129 -8.49 -0.15 5.14
C ARG A 129 -9.60 0.83 5.50
N GLU A 130 -9.29 2.12 5.46
CA GLU A 130 -10.26 3.19 5.61
C GLU A 130 -11.00 3.40 4.29
N ILE A 131 -12.28 3.78 4.39
CA ILE A 131 -13.12 4.16 3.26
C ILE A 131 -13.36 5.66 3.31
N CYS A 132 -12.87 6.38 2.29
CA CYS A 132 -13.06 7.82 2.18
C CYS A 132 -13.88 8.16 0.94
N ALA A 133 -15.00 8.85 1.13
CA ALA A 133 -15.87 9.27 0.03
C ALA A 133 -15.11 10.12 -1.00
N GLY A 134 -15.12 9.69 -2.26
CA GLY A 134 -14.53 10.40 -3.39
C GLY A 134 -13.00 10.35 -3.52
N LEU A 135 -12.27 9.74 -2.57
CA LEU A 135 -10.80 9.70 -2.60
C LEU A 135 -10.20 8.34 -2.98
N MET A 136 -10.99 7.26 -2.91
CA MET A 136 -10.49 5.91 -3.17
C MET A 136 -9.88 5.74 -4.57
N ILE A 137 -10.48 6.34 -5.60
CA ILE A 137 -9.98 6.25 -6.98
C ILE A 137 -8.63 6.99 -7.11
N GLN A 138 -8.50 8.17 -6.50
CA GLN A 138 -7.24 8.91 -6.49
C GLN A 138 -6.14 8.10 -5.80
N GLU A 139 -6.43 7.54 -4.63
CA GLU A 139 -5.47 6.71 -3.91
C GLU A 139 -5.01 5.51 -4.75
N THR A 140 -5.93 4.78 -5.38
CA THR A 140 -5.59 3.66 -6.26
C THR A 140 -4.64 4.09 -7.38
N ARG A 141 -4.95 5.19 -8.08
CA ARG A 141 -4.10 5.71 -9.16
C ARG A 141 -2.72 6.11 -8.68
N VAL A 142 -2.63 6.76 -7.51
CA VAL A 142 -1.34 7.17 -6.93
C VAL A 142 -0.51 5.94 -6.57
N VAL A 143 -1.12 4.90 -6.00
CA VAL A 143 -0.44 3.66 -5.63
C VAL A 143 0.06 2.92 -6.87
N GLU A 144 -0.76 2.80 -7.91
CA GLU A 144 -0.35 2.20 -9.18
C GLU A 144 0.83 2.96 -9.83
N LEU A 145 0.82 4.30 -9.76
CA LEU A 145 1.94 5.11 -10.25
C LEU A 145 3.21 4.96 -9.40
N LEU A 146 3.07 4.75 -8.09
CA LEU A 146 4.21 4.48 -7.22
C LEU A 146 4.82 3.12 -7.57
N GLU A 147 4.02 2.06 -7.62
CA GLU A 147 4.49 0.70 -7.94
C GLU A 147 5.00 0.57 -9.39
N GLY A 148 4.47 1.38 -10.32
CA GLY A 148 4.90 1.43 -11.71
C GLY A 148 6.03 2.41 -12.00
N ALA A 149 6.61 3.06 -11.00
CA ALA A 149 7.73 3.98 -11.19
C ALA A 149 9.02 3.21 -11.48
N GLU A 150 9.76 3.62 -12.51
CA GLU A 150 11.02 2.98 -12.93
C GLU A 150 12.22 3.94 -12.81
N SER A 151 11.95 5.25 -12.82
CA SER A 151 12.97 6.28 -12.74
C SER A 151 12.56 7.43 -11.83
N PHE A 152 13.57 8.12 -11.28
CA PHE A 152 13.39 9.30 -10.49
C PHE A 152 14.31 10.44 -10.93
N LYS A 153 13.87 11.68 -10.67
CA LYS A 153 14.69 12.89 -10.73
C LYS A 153 14.45 13.68 -9.46
N VAL A 154 15.52 14.23 -8.89
CA VAL A 154 15.43 15.03 -7.68
C VAL A 154 16.22 16.32 -7.83
N ASN A 155 15.69 17.38 -7.25
CA ASN A 155 16.41 18.62 -6.94
C ASN A 155 15.97 19.13 -5.56
N LEU A 156 16.39 20.33 -5.18
CA LEU A 156 16.09 20.92 -3.87
C LEU A 156 14.59 21.04 -3.56
N VAL A 157 13.76 21.19 -4.61
CA VAL A 157 12.33 21.49 -4.48
C VAL A 157 11.46 20.30 -4.88
N PHE A 158 11.87 19.52 -5.89
CA PHE A 158 11.04 18.50 -6.51
C PHE A 158 11.67 17.12 -6.49
N LEU A 159 10.83 16.12 -6.25
CA LEU A 159 11.07 14.71 -6.55
C LEU A 159 10.05 14.29 -7.60
N GLU A 160 10.52 13.81 -8.73
CA GLU A 160 9.68 13.26 -9.80
C GLU A 160 9.92 11.77 -9.90
N LEU A 161 8.85 10.98 -9.91
CA LEU A 161 8.86 9.54 -10.19
C LEU A 161 8.16 9.32 -11.52
N SER A 162 8.77 8.57 -12.44
CA SER A 162 8.24 8.34 -13.78
C SER A 162 8.29 6.87 -14.16
N GLY A 163 7.26 6.43 -14.87
CA GLY A 163 7.17 5.08 -15.43
C GLY A 163 6.13 5.02 -16.55
N PRO A 164 5.86 3.83 -17.11
CA PRO A 164 4.96 3.68 -18.27
C PRO A 164 3.52 4.16 -18.01
N GLY A 165 3.03 4.02 -16.77
CA GLY A 165 1.69 4.45 -16.36
C GLY A 165 1.54 5.97 -16.21
N GLY A 166 2.65 6.70 -16.10
CA GLY A 166 2.66 8.15 -15.95
C GLY A 166 3.75 8.68 -15.03
N GLN A 167 3.46 9.78 -14.35
CA GLN A 167 4.44 10.52 -13.56
C GLN A 167 3.81 11.07 -12.27
N LEU A 168 4.56 11.05 -11.17
CA LEU A 168 4.24 11.74 -9.93
C LEU A 168 5.27 12.88 -9.72
N THR A 169 4.81 14.08 -9.36
CA THR A 169 5.70 15.18 -8.96
C THR A 169 5.39 15.61 -7.55
N PHE A 170 6.35 15.38 -6.66
CA PHE A 170 6.31 15.77 -5.27
C PHE A 170 7.11 17.04 -5.03
N ARG A 171 6.70 17.82 -4.04
CA ARG A 171 7.43 18.97 -3.51
C ARG A 171 7.98 18.63 -2.14
N ASN A 172 9.20 19.07 -1.88
CA ASN A 172 9.81 18.94 -0.57
C ASN A 172 9.07 19.84 0.43
N ASP A 173 8.52 19.24 1.48
CA ASP A 173 7.90 19.93 2.61
C ASP A 173 9.00 20.27 3.62
N LEU A 174 9.71 21.36 3.34
CA LEU A 174 10.70 21.94 4.24
C LEU A 174 9.95 22.53 5.44
N LYS A 175 9.83 21.75 6.52
CA LYS A 175 9.42 22.27 7.83
C LYS A 175 10.59 22.89 8.56
#